data_AF-A0A645J8X1-F1
#
_entry.id   AF-A0A645J8X1-F1
#
_cell.length_a   1.000
_cell.length_b   1.000
_cell.length_c   1.000
_cell.angle_alpha   90.00
_cell.angle_beta   90.00
_cell.angle_gamma   90.00
#
_symmetry.space_group_name_H-M   'P 1'
#
loop_
_entity.id
_entity.type
_entity.pdbx_description
1 polymer ?
#
loop_
_entity_poly.entity_id
_entity_poly.type
_entity_poly.pdbx_seq_one_letter_code
_entity_poly.pdbx_strand_id
1 'polypeptide(L)' 'MVTGNILGKALILHAGAKMAGVVVGAKVPIALNSRGSSMEEKHLALMLSALLA' A
#
# COMPACT_ATOMS: atom_id res chain seq x y z
N MET A 1 7.56 -10.13 9.46
CA MET A 1 6.99 -8.78 9.25
C MET A 1 8.03 -7.66 9.16
N VAL A 2 9.15 -7.73 9.91
CA VAL A 2 10.18 -6.66 9.91
C VAL A 2 10.83 -6.45 8.53
N THR A 3 11.28 -7.52 7.87
CA THR A 3 11.99 -7.42 6.57
C THR A 3 11.12 -6.81 5.45
N GLY A 4 9.83 -7.14 5.40
CA GLY A 4 8.91 -6.61 4.38
C GLY A 4 8.68 -5.11 4.54
N ASN A 5 8.53 -4.62 5.78
CA ASN A 5 8.39 -3.19 6.04
C ASN A 5 9.69 -2.43 5.72
N ILE A 6 10.85 -3.00 6.07
CA ILE A 6 12.15 -2.42 5.70
C ILE A 6 12.28 -2.32 4.19
N LEU A 7 12.00 -3.39 3.44
CA LEU A 7 12.08 -3.39 1.99
C LEU A 7 11.13 -2.36 1.37
N GLY A 8 9.86 -2.35 1.79
CA GLY A 8 8.88 -1.38 1.30
C GLY A 8 9.32 0.06 1.52
N LYS A 9 9.83 0.39 2.70
CA LYS A 9 10.38 1.72 2.99
C LYS A 9 11.63 2.04 2.19
N ALA A 10 12.54 1.07 1.99
CA ALA A 10 13.72 1.28 1.18
C ALA A 10 13.36 1.65 -0.26
N LEU A 11 12.35 0.98 -0.84
CA LEU A 11 11.86 1.28 -2.18
C LEU A 11 11.24 2.69 -2.28
N ILE A 12 10.40 3.07 -1.30
CA ILE A 12 9.75 4.40 -1.30
C ILE A 12 10.79 5.50 -1.07
N LEU A 13 11.65 5.37 -0.05
CA LEU A 13 12.53 6.44 0.41
C LEU A 13 13.80 6.59 -0.42
N HIS A 14 14.28 5.51 -1.04
CA HIS A 14 15.58 5.51 -1.74
C HIS A 14 15.51 5.15 -3.22
N ALA A 15 14.45 4.47 -3.68
CA ALA A 15 14.31 4.08 -5.08
C ALA A 15 13.21 4.85 -5.83
N GLY A 16 12.55 5.82 -5.19
CA GLY A 16 11.49 6.63 -5.81
C GLY A 16 10.24 5.82 -6.20
N ALA A 17 10.04 4.65 -5.60
CA ALA A 17 8.90 3.80 -5.89
C ALA A 17 7.60 4.39 -5.33
N LYS A 18 6.50 4.15 -6.04
CA LYS A 18 5.14 4.44 -5.56
C LYS A 18 4.61 3.26 -4.75
N MET A 19 3.87 3.55 -3.69
CA MET A 19 3.29 2.54 -2.79
C MET A 19 1.78 2.44 -2.97
N ALA A 20 1.29 1.21 -2.98
CA ALA A 20 -0.12 0.86 -2.84
C ALA A 20 -0.21 -0.44 -2.05
N GLY A 21 -1.02 -0.46 -1.00
CA GLY A 21 -1.17 -1.63 -0.13
C GLY A 21 -2.63 -1.92 0.17
N VAL A 22 -3.00 -3.19 0.10
CA VAL A 22 -4.34 -3.68 0.46
C VAL A 22 -4.22 -4.97 1.24
N VAL A 23 -5.16 -5.20 2.16
CA VAL A 23 -5.30 -6.49 2.85
C VAL A 23 -6.17 -7.40 1.99
N VAL A 24 -5.66 -8.60 1.71
CA VAL A 24 -6.32 -9.65 0.92
C VAL A 24 -6.70 -10.85 1.80
N GLY A 25 -7.57 -11.73 1.28
CA GLY A 25 -8.02 -12.94 1.98
C GLY A 25 -9.34 -12.81 2.75
N ALA A 26 -9.88 -11.58 2.87
CA ALA A 26 -11.26 -11.34 3.27
C ALA A 26 -12.22 -11.52 2.09
N LYS A 27 -13.55 -11.39 2.31
CA LYS A 27 -14.56 -11.43 1.24
C LYS A 27 -14.41 -10.33 0.19
N VAL A 28 -13.78 -9.21 0.57
CA VAL A 28 -13.49 -8.06 -0.29
C VAL A 28 -12.12 -7.48 0.10
N PRO A 29 -11.38 -6.82 -0.82
CA PRO A 29 -10.11 -6.17 -0.50
C PRO A 29 -10.33 -4.99 0.47
N ILE A 30 -9.40 -4.80 1.40
CA ILE A 30 -9.47 -3.74 2.41
C ILE A 30 -8.28 -2.79 2.24
N ALA A 31 -8.55 -1.54 1.87
CA ALA A 31 -7.53 -0.48 1.86
C ALA A 31 -7.26 -0.01 3.30
N LEU A 32 -6.08 -0.34 3.83
CA LEU A 32 -5.65 0.03 5.18
C LEU A 32 -4.44 0.94 5.11
N ASN A 33 -4.69 2.25 5.24
CA ASN A 33 -3.68 3.29 5.05
C ASN A 33 -3.16 3.82 6.40
N SER A 34 -1.92 4.28 6.44
CA SER A 34 -1.38 4.96 7.62
C SER A 34 -1.90 6.40 7.71
N ARG A 35 -1.96 6.96 8.93
CA ARG A 35 -2.25 8.39 9.14
C ARG A 35 -1.31 9.29 8.32
N GLY A 36 -0.04 8.89 8.24
CA GLY A 36 1.00 9.63 7.52
C GLY A 36 1.10 9.32 6.03
N SER A 37 0.27 8.43 5.47
CA SER A 37 0.33 8.09 4.04
C SER A 37 -0.04 9.32 3.19
N SER A 38 0.65 9.48 2.06
CA SER A 38 0.38 10.55 1.10
C SER A 38 -0.99 10.38 0.45
N MET A 39 -1.51 11.46 -0.15
CA MET A 39 -2.76 11.37 -0.91
C MET A 39 -2.63 10.42 -2.11
N GLU A 40 -1.46 10.38 -2.75
CA GLU A 40 -1.19 9.47 -3.87
C GLU A 40 -1.24 8.00 -3.41
N GLU A 41 -0.59 7.66 -2.30
CA GLU A 41 -0.60 6.29 -1.75
C GLU A 41 -2.03 5.84 -1.41
N LYS A 42 -2.82 6.72 -0.78
CA LYS A 42 -4.23 6.43 -0.45
C LYS A 42 -5.06 6.21 -1.70
N HIS A 43 -4.87 7.04 -2.73
CA HIS A 43 -5.58 6.92 -4.00
C HIS A 43 -5.21 5.62 -4.73
N LEU A 44 -3.92 5.32 -4.81
CA LEU A 44 -3.43 4.09 -5.45
C LEU A 44 -3.90 2.84 -4.70
N ALA A 45 -3.98 2.87 -3.36
CA ALA A 45 -4.55 1.78 -2.58
C ALA A 45 -6.03 1.54 -2.91
N LEU A 46 -6.83 2.59 -3.12
CA LEU A 46 -8.23 2.46 -3.56
C LEU A 46 -8.35 1.90 -4.98
N MET A 47 -7.51 2.36 -5.91
CA MET A 47 -7.47 1.82 -7.28
C MET A 47 -7.05 0.35 -7.30
N LEU A 48 -6.07 -0.02 -6.49
CA LEU A 48 -5.65 -1.42 -6.33
C LEU A 48 -6.76 -2.27 -5.73
N SER A 49 -7.47 -1.78 -4.72
CA SER A 49 -8.66 -2.47 -4.18
C SER A 49 -9.73 -2.67 -5.24
N ALA A 50 -10.01 -1.66 -6.08
CA ALA A 50 -11.00 -1.77 -7.14
C ALA A 50 -10.59 -2.78 -8.23
N LEU A 51 -9.30 -2.91 -8.52
CA LEU A 51 -8.77 -3.89 -9.48
C LEU A 51 -8.89 -5.34 -8.97
N LEU A 52 -8.82 -5.54 -7.65
CA LEU A 52 -8.84 -6.85 -7.00
C LEU A 52 -10.24 -7.31 -6.55
N ALA A 53 -11.25 -6.43 -6.67
CA ALA A 53 -12.62 -6.69 -6.27
C ALA A 53 -13.37 -7.58 -7.26
#